data_AF-A0A9E2ZE65-F1
#
_entry.id   AF-A0A9E2ZE65-F1
#
_cell.length_a   1.000
_cell.length_b   1.000
_cell.length_c   1.000
_cell.angle_alpha   90.00
_cell.angle_beta   90.00
_cell.angle_gamma   90.00
#
_symmetry.space_group_name_H-M   'P 1'
#
loop_
_entity.id
_entity.type
_entity.pdbx_description
1 polymer ?
#
loop_
_entity_poly.entity_id
_entity_poly.type
_entity_poly.pdbx_seq_one_letter_code
_entity_poly.pdbx_strand_id
1 'polypeptide(L)'
;SIWNEPNFGEDLGPQAIDGSRVSSAPGMYRSLVNTGWAALQATGHGHDTILIGGLAARGASGPVTPSHPQGLPGNFAQTKPMQFIRTLYCVNSSYQELRGSAASQVGCPTTAAASRRFRSSNPGLFGASGFGIHPYPQNQPPTIELSSDPDYVAFPEIPRLESGLDRLTRTYGSGAHLAIYNDEYGYITKPPNPGNFVSPATAAFFTNYAEYLSWKNPRIATTMQYLLYDPPVTKGADFASGLLFRNGAPKPSYYAYRLPLYLPSTSARRGQSVEVWGAVRPAPYEQRATGLAQVAKIQLQRGSAWTTVKTVTITNGHGYFDVRVSFPASGLVRLSWTYPTTDPLLPANALGVTVYSRSQKITIR
;
A
#
# COMPACT_ATOMS: atom_id res chain seq x y z
N SER A 1 1.37 -13.80 1.68
CA SER A 1 2.04 -13.51 0.41
C SER A 1 3.08 -14.57 0.13
N ILE A 2 3.26 -14.99 -1.12
CA ILE A 2 4.39 -15.83 -1.52
C ILE A 2 5.58 -14.90 -1.74
N TRP A 3 6.47 -14.85 -0.74
CA TRP A 3 7.68 -14.00 -0.68
C TRP A 3 7.42 -12.51 -0.39
N ASN A 4 8.46 -11.82 0.09
CA ASN A 4 8.52 -10.38 0.31
C ASN A 4 9.58 -9.77 -0.61
N GLU A 5 9.26 -8.66 -1.28
CA GLU A 5 10.18 -7.90 -2.16
C GLU A 5 11.11 -8.76 -3.03
N PRO A 6 10.59 -9.66 -3.88
CA PRO A 6 11.43 -10.48 -4.75
C PRO A 6 12.22 -9.64 -5.78
N ASN A 7 11.90 -8.34 -5.94
CA ASN A 7 12.67 -7.39 -6.73
C ASN A 7 13.71 -6.60 -5.93
N PHE A 8 13.92 -6.91 -4.64
CA PHE A 8 14.99 -6.34 -3.82
C PHE A 8 16.08 -7.39 -3.59
N GLY A 9 17.32 -7.09 -3.97
CA GLY A 9 18.39 -8.08 -3.95
C GLY A 9 18.85 -8.54 -2.57
N GLU A 10 18.55 -7.78 -1.52
CA GLU A 10 18.73 -8.24 -0.13
C GLU A 10 17.76 -9.39 0.22
N ASP A 11 16.55 -9.35 -0.34
CA ASP A 11 15.52 -10.37 -0.11
C ASP A 11 15.65 -11.53 -1.11
N LEU A 12 15.92 -11.27 -2.40
CA LEU A 12 16.08 -12.31 -3.43
C LEU A 12 17.21 -11.96 -4.43
N GLY A 13 18.46 -12.21 -4.04
CA GLY A 13 19.62 -12.04 -4.91
C GLY A 13 20.00 -13.31 -5.69
N PRO A 14 20.69 -13.19 -6.85
CA PRO A 14 21.00 -11.95 -7.53
C PRO A 14 19.81 -11.42 -8.35
N GLN A 15 19.66 -10.09 -8.41
CA GLN A 15 18.61 -9.45 -9.24
C GLN A 15 18.92 -9.53 -10.73
N ALA A 16 20.18 -9.29 -11.11
CA ALA A 16 20.68 -9.45 -12.46
C ALA A 16 22.13 -9.94 -12.44
N ILE A 17 22.50 -10.69 -13.47
CA ILE A 17 23.84 -11.25 -13.70
C ILE A 17 24.45 -10.65 -14.97
N ASP A 18 25.69 -11.04 -15.28
CA ASP A 18 26.40 -10.64 -16.50
C ASP A 18 26.50 -9.11 -16.67
N GLY A 19 26.96 -8.42 -15.62
CA GLY A 19 27.05 -6.96 -15.61
C GLY A 19 25.66 -6.28 -15.67
N SER A 20 24.66 -6.89 -15.02
CA SER A 20 23.25 -6.47 -15.02
C SER A 20 22.54 -6.55 -16.38
N ARG A 21 23.09 -7.31 -17.34
CA ARG A 21 22.48 -7.48 -18.68
C ARG A 21 21.43 -8.57 -18.72
N VAL A 22 21.48 -9.53 -17.80
CA VAL A 22 20.54 -10.67 -17.76
C VAL A 22 19.81 -10.67 -16.42
N SER A 23 18.49 -10.52 -16.47
CA SER A 23 17.65 -10.55 -15.27
C SER A 23 17.56 -11.97 -14.71
N SER A 24 17.68 -12.12 -13.39
CA SER A 24 17.74 -13.42 -12.71
C SER A 24 16.58 -13.63 -11.73
N ALA A 25 16.34 -12.66 -10.83
CA ALA A 25 15.34 -12.78 -9.77
C ALA A 25 13.89 -13.09 -10.25
N PRO A 26 13.38 -12.54 -11.36
CA PRO A 26 12.03 -12.88 -11.82
C PRO A 26 11.83 -14.36 -12.14
N GLY A 27 12.86 -15.04 -12.67
CA GLY A 27 12.81 -16.49 -12.95
C GLY A 27 12.84 -17.33 -11.69
N MET A 28 13.67 -16.94 -10.70
CA MET A 28 13.68 -17.56 -9.38
C MET A 28 12.33 -17.38 -8.67
N TYR A 29 11.79 -16.16 -8.70
CA TYR A 29 10.50 -15.86 -8.09
C TYR A 29 9.35 -16.61 -8.76
N ARG A 30 9.34 -16.75 -10.08
CA ARG A 30 8.36 -17.61 -10.80
C ARG A 30 8.34 -19.04 -10.25
N SER A 31 9.51 -19.59 -9.94
CA SER A 31 9.64 -20.95 -9.38
C SER A 31 9.13 -21.02 -7.93
N LEU A 32 9.37 -19.98 -7.13
CA LEU A 32 8.81 -19.85 -5.78
C LEU A 32 7.28 -19.77 -5.80
N VAL A 33 6.71 -18.96 -6.71
CA VAL A 33 5.25 -18.86 -6.91
C VAL A 33 4.66 -20.20 -7.30
N ASN A 34 5.25 -20.91 -8.26
CA ASN A 34 4.72 -22.21 -8.71
C ASN A 34 4.74 -23.24 -7.59
N THR A 35 5.83 -23.32 -6.84
CA THR A 35 5.98 -24.27 -5.74
C THR A 35 5.06 -23.92 -4.57
N GLY A 36 5.05 -22.66 -4.15
CA GLY A 36 4.20 -22.17 -3.07
C GLY A 36 2.72 -22.33 -3.38
N TRP A 37 2.31 -21.99 -4.61
CA TRP A 37 0.94 -22.21 -5.08
C TRP A 37 0.56 -23.70 -5.00
N ALA A 38 1.36 -24.59 -5.61
CA ALA A 38 1.07 -26.01 -5.61
C ALA A 38 0.97 -26.59 -4.18
N ALA A 39 1.85 -26.16 -3.27
CA ALA A 39 1.81 -26.57 -1.87
C ALA A 39 0.53 -26.11 -1.18
N LEU A 40 0.12 -24.85 -1.35
CA LEU A 40 -1.12 -24.31 -0.78
C LEU A 40 -2.36 -25.05 -1.32
N GLN A 41 -2.39 -25.37 -2.62
CA GLN A 41 -3.48 -26.18 -3.17
C GLN A 41 -3.53 -27.57 -2.53
N ALA A 42 -2.37 -28.25 -2.43
CA ALA A 42 -2.29 -29.62 -1.93
C ALA A 42 -2.66 -29.74 -0.44
N THR A 43 -2.49 -28.67 0.34
CA THR A 43 -2.77 -28.65 1.78
C THR A 43 -4.14 -28.05 2.13
N GLY A 44 -4.99 -27.79 1.13
CA GLY A 44 -6.36 -27.32 1.35
C GLY A 44 -6.51 -25.80 1.52
N HIS A 45 -5.42 -25.05 1.32
CA HIS A 45 -5.39 -23.58 1.42
C HIS A 45 -5.71 -22.86 0.11
N GLY A 46 -6.20 -23.57 -0.91
CA GLY A 46 -6.49 -22.99 -2.23
C GLY A 46 -7.66 -22.01 -2.28
N HIS A 47 -8.38 -21.83 -1.17
CA HIS A 47 -9.43 -20.83 -0.99
C HIS A 47 -8.97 -19.63 -0.16
N ASP A 48 -7.76 -19.65 0.40
CA ASP A 48 -7.21 -18.53 1.16
C ASP A 48 -6.89 -17.35 0.24
N THR A 49 -6.65 -16.19 0.85
CA THR A 49 -6.08 -15.05 0.13
C THR A 49 -4.60 -15.31 -0.15
N ILE A 50 -4.29 -15.68 -1.40
CA ILE A 50 -2.93 -15.95 -1.87
C ILE A 50 -2.45 -14.74 -2.67
N LEU A 51 -1.41 -14.08 -2.17
CA LEU A 51 -0.79 -12.92 -2.83
C LEU A 51 0.53 -13.33 -3.49
N ILE A 52 0.81 -12.74 -4.65
CA ILE A 52 2.11 -12.73 -5.32
C ILE A 52 2.59 -11.29 -5.47
N GLY A 53 3.83 -11.06 -5.89
CA GLY A 53 4.42 -9.71 -5.92
C GLY A 53 5.02 -9.35 -4.57
N GLY A 54 4.46 -8.33 -3.92
CA GLY A 54 5.05 -7.68 -2.75
C GLY A 54 6.27 -6.85 -3.16
N LEU A 55 6.20 -6.15 -4.30
CA LEU A 55 7.38 -5.52 -4.89
C LEU A 55 7.71 -4.18 -4.23
N ALA A 56 8.99 -3.87 -4.10
CA ALA A 56 9.45 -2.51 -3.87
C ALA A 56 9.05 -1.60 -5.05
N ALA A 57 8.59 -0.38 -4.75
CA ALA A 57 8.06 0.58 -5.73
C ALA A 57 9.04 1.10 -6.79
N ARG A 58 10.35 0.98 -6.54
CA ARG A 58 11.40 1.59 -7.36
C ARG A 58 12.49 0.57 -7.67
N GLY A 59 13.53 1.02 -8.36
CA GLY A 59 14.68 0.18 -8.66
C GLY A 59 15.87 1.02 -9.12
N ALA A 60 16.99 0.36 -9.34
CA ALA A 60 18.22 0.98 -9.78
C ALA A 60 18.61 0.49 -11.18
N SER A 61 19.28 1.36 -11.93
CA SER A 61 19.93 1.02 -13.20
C SER A 61 21.23 1.78 -13.32
N GLY A 62 22.26 1.13 -13.83
CA GLY A 62 23.59 1.73 -13.88
C GLY A 62 24.60 0.78 -14.51
N PRO A 63 25.60 1.32 -15.22
CA PRO A 63 26.63 0.51 -15.84
C PRO A 63 27.54 -0.12 -14.80
N VAL A 64 28.37 -1.06 -15.23
CA VAL A 64 29.49 -1.57 -14.43
C VAL A 64 30.45 -0.42 -14.13
N THR A 65 30.75 -0.21 -12.85
CA THR A 65 31.72 0.77 -12.37
C THR A 65 32.56 0.16 -11.23
N PRO A 66 33.69 0.78 -10.81
CA PRO A 66 34.45 0.28 -9.66
C PRO A 66 33.62 0.18 -8.37
N SER A 67 32.63 1.05 -8.17
CA SER A 67 31.71 0.98 -7.01
C SER A 67 30.57 -0.02 -7.18
N HIS A 68 30.25 -0.40 -8.43
CA HIS A 68 29.21 -1.36 -8.78
C HIS A 68 29.76 -2.33 -9.84
N PRO A 69 30.64 -3.29 -9.45
CA PRO A 69 31.35 -4.14 -10.40
C PRO A 69 30.43 -5.08 -11.20
N GLN A 70 29.16 -5.21 -10.80
CA GLN A 70 28.14 -5.97 -11.51
C GLN A 70 27.12 -5.08 -12.24
N GLY A 71 27.31 -3.76 -12.24
CA GLY A 71 26.28 -2.80 -12.61
C GLY A 71 25.10 -2.81 -11.63
N LEU A 72 24.04 -2.11 -12.00
CA LEU A 72 22.78 -2.09 -11.25
C LEU A 72 21.64 -2.66 -12.12
N PRO A 73 20.76 -3.53 -11.58
CA PRO A 73 20.63 -3.83 -10.15
C PRO A 73 21.65 -4.83 -9.58
N GLY A 74 22.40 -5.54 -10.42
CA GLY A 74 23.43 -6.50 -9.99
C GLY A 74 22.88 -7.54 -9.01
N ASN A 75 23.68 -7.94 -8.03
CA ASN A 75 23.22 -8.88 -7.02
C ASN A 75 22.21 -8.29 -6.03
N PHE A 76 22.49 -7.10 -5.46
CA PHE A 76 21.85 -6.64 -4.22
C PHE A 76 20.97 -5.39 -4.34
N ALA A 77 21.02 -4.63 -5.43
CA ALA A 77 20.12 -3.48 -5.58
C ALA A 77 18.71 -3.92 -5.99
N GLN A 78 17.83 -2.99 -6.35
CA GLN A 78 16.42 -3.30 -6.67
C GLN A 78 16.17 -3.33 -8.18
N THR A 79 15.54 -4.39 -8.70
CA THR A 79 14.97 -4.37 -10.05
C THR A 79 13.70 -3.53 -10.06
N LYS A 80 13.53 -2.67 -11.07
CA LYS A 80 12.34 -1.82 -11.18
C LYS A 80 11.06 -2.68 -11.34
N PRO A 81 9.95 -2.38 -10.65
CA PRO A 81 8.79 -3.27 -10.57
C PRO A 81 8.18 -3.60 -11.93
N MET A 82 8.01 -2.64 -12.85
CA MET A 82 7.44 -2.96 -14.17
C MET A 82 8.39 -3.80 -15.03
N GLN A 83 9.70 -3.61 -14.90
CA GLN A 83 10.69 -4.49 -15.53
C GLN A 83 10.61 -5.90 -14.94
N PHE A 84 10.50 -6.01 -13.62
CA PHE A 84 10.40 -7.28 -12.91
C PHE A 84 9.19 -8.09 -13.37
N ILE A 85 7.98 -7.50 -13.38
CA ILE A 85 6.76 -8.23 -13.76
C ILE A 85 6.74 -8.64 -15.24
N ARG A 86 7.34 -7.85 -16.14
CA ARG A 86 7.44 -8.22 -17.56
C ARG A 86 8.29 -9.47 -17.74
N THR A 87 9.46 -9.54 -17.09
CA THR A 87 10.32 -10.74 -17.11
C THR A 87 9.69 -11.92 -16.38
N LEU A 88 9.00 -11.68 -15.25
CA LEU A 88 8.26 -12.70 -14.50
C LEU A 88 7.23 -13.40 -15.39
N TYR A 89 6.55 -12.63 -16.24
CA TYR A 89 5.57 -13.14 -17.19
C TYR A 89 6.17 -13.45 -18.57
N CYS A 90 7.48 -13.40 -18.76
CA CYS A 90 8.12 -13.72 -20.04
C CYS A 90 7.68 -12.86 -21.23
N VAL A 91 7.50 -11.56 -21.03
CA VAL A 91 7.21 -10.60 -22.10
C VAL A 91 8.23 -9.47 -22.16
N ASN A 92 8.33 -8.81 -23.32
CA ASN A 92 9.16 -7.63 -23.52
C ASN A 92 8.45 -6.33 -23.06
N SER A 93 9.13 -5.19 -23.26
CA SER A 93 8.60 -3.87 -22.89
C SER A 93 7.32 -3.45 -23.61
N SER A 94 7.03 -4.07 -24.76
CA SER A 94 5.79 -3.90 -25.54
C SER A 94 4.73 -4.95 -25.22
N TYR A 95 4.89 -5.73 -24.15
CA TYR A 95 3.98 -6.81 -23.72
C TYR A 95 3.84 -7.96 -24.73
N GLN A 96 4.83 -8.15 -25.60
CA GLN A 96 4.91 -9.29 -26.50
C GLN A 96 5.73 -10.42 -25.87
N GLU A 97 5.32 -11.67 -26.08
CA GLU A 97 6.04 -12.85 -25.61
C GLU A 97 7.53 -12.81 -26.01
N LEU A 98 8.41 -13.06 -25.06
CA LEU A 98 9.81 -13.35 -25.35
C LEU A 98 9.91 -14.66 -26.11
N ARG A 99 10.91 -14.77 -27.00
CA ARG A 99 11.22 -15.99 -27.77
C ARG A 99 12.72 -16.11 -28.00
N GLY A 100 13.16 -17.28 -28.47
CA GLY A 100 14.55 -17.52 -28.86
C GLY A 100 15.55 -17.25 -27.73
N SER A 101 16.69 -16.62 -28.08
CA SER A 101 17.77 -16.31 -27.14
C SER A 101 17.35 -15.36 -26.02
N ALA A 102 16.52 -14.35 -26.33
CA ALA A 102 16.02 -13.41 -25.33
C ALA A 102 15.17 -14.12 -24.25
N ALA A 103 14.38 -15.12 -24.64
CA ALA A 103 13.64 -15.93 -23.68
C ALA A 103 14.55 -16.90 -22.91
N SER A 104 15.46 -17.59 -23.58
CA SER A 104 16.30 -18.60 -22.92
C SER A 104 17.19 -17.99 -21.82
N GLN A 105 17.68 -16.75 -22.03
CA GLN A 105 18.52 -16.05 -21.06
C GLN A 105 17.84 -15.80 -19.71
N VAL A 106 16.51 -15.68 -19.69
CA VAL A 106 15.73 -15.37 -18.48
C VAL A 106 14.80 -16.53 -18.08
N GLY A 107 15.11 -17.75 -18.54
CA GLY A 107 14.38 -18.97 -18.20
C GLY A 107 12.94 -18.99 -18.70
N CYS A 108 12.67 -18.35 -19.85
CA CYS A 108 11.35 -18.22 -20.46
C CYS A 108 11.14 -19.20 -21.63
N PRO A 109 9.87 -19.50 -22.00
CA PRO A 109 9.57 -20.30 -23.18
C PRO A 109 10.20 -19.74 -24.45
N THR A 110 10.96 -20.56 -25.18
CA THR A 110 11.72 -20.10 -26.35
C THR A 110 10.94 -20.15 -27.66
N THR A 111 9.79 -20.85 -27.69
CA THR A 111 8.96 -21.05 -28.89
C THR A 111 7.52 -20.66 -28.62
N ALA A 112 6.78 -20.29 -29.68
CA ALA A 112 5.35 -20.01 -29.57
C ALA A 112 4.54 -21.21 -29.03
N ALA A 113 4.96 -22.44 -29.35
CA ALA A 113 4.32 -23.66 -28.85
C ALA A 113 4.50 -23.82 -27.34
N ALA A 114 5.68 -23.50 -26.81
CA ALA A 114 5.92 -23.49 -25.38
C ALA A 114 5.20 -22.33 -24.67
N SER A 115 5.16 -21.14 -25.27
CA SER A 115 4.45 -19.97 -24.72
C SER A 115 2.95 -20.23 -24.54
N ARG A 116 2.32 -21.01 -25.44
CA ARG A 116 0.92 -21.45 -25.28
C ARG A 116 0.66 -22.23 -24.00
N ARG A 117 1.68 -22.86 -23.41
CA ARG A 117 1.59 -23.60 -22.14
C ARG A 117 1.94 -22.75 -20.93
N PHE A 118 2.40 -21.50 -21.11
CA PHE A 118 2.91 -20.66 -20.03
C PHE A 118 1.88 -20.50 -18.91
N ARG A 119 0.61 -20.23 -19.24
CA ARG A 119 -0.46 -20.10 -18.25
C ARG A 119 -0.68 -21.38 -17.44
N SER A 120 -0.86 -22.52 -18.10
CA SER A 120 -1.06 -23.80 -17.43
C SER A 120 0.15 -24.25 -16.61
N SER A 121 1.35 -23.85 -17.02
CA SER A 121 2.61 -24.14 -16.31
C SER A 121 2.87 -23.20 -15.13
N ASN A 122 2.16 -22.07 -15.03
CA ASN A 122 2.35 -21.10 -13.96
C ASN A 122 1.03 -20.69 -13.32
N PRO A 123 0.22 -21.64 -12.79
CA PRO A 123 -1.14 -21.38 -12.34
C PRO A 123 -1.21 -20.29 -11.27
N GLY A 124 -0.22 -20.18 -10.38
CA GLY A 124 -0.18 -19.16 -9.33
C GLY A 124 -0.10 -17.72 -9.88
N LEU A 125 0.54 -17.49 -11.03
CA LEU A 125 0.57 -16.17 -11.66
C LEU A 125 -0.82 -15.71 -12.14
N PHE A 126 -1.70 -16.65 -12.46
CA PHE A 126 -3.03 -16.34 -13.03
C PHE A 126 -4.18 -16.59 -12.06
N GLY A 127 -3.95 -17.37 -11.01
CA GLY A 127 -4.96 -17.81 -10.04
C GLY A 127 -4.82 -17.17 -8.66
N ALA A 128 -3.74 -16.44 -8.37
CA ALA A 128 -3.59 -15.71 -7.12
C ALA A 128 -4.76 -14.73 -6.88
N SER A 129 -5.09 -14.51 -5.60
CA SER A 129 -6.14 -13.58 -5.19
C SER A 129 -5.79 -12.13 -5.48
N GLY A 130 -4.49 -11.80 -5.48
CA GLY A 130 -4.03 -10.45 -5.77
C GLY A 130 -2.52 -10.31 -5.90
N PHE A 131 -2.11 -9.08 -6.21
CA PHE A 131 -0.73 -8.67 -6.41
C PHE A 131 -0.32 -7.64 -5.34
N GLY A 132 0.67 -7.99 -4.52
CA GLY A 132 1.25 -7.12 -3.49
C GLY A 132 2.18 -6.06 -4.08
N ILE A 133 2.24 -4.89 -3.45
CA ILE A 133 3.13 -3.79 -3.81
C ILE A 133 3.39 -2.95 -2.56
N HIS A 134 4.62 -2.45 -2.42
CA HIS A 134 5.04 -1.52 -1.37
C HIS A 134 5.22 -0.11 -1.96
N PRO A 135 4.14 0.65 -2.20
CA PRO A 135 4.13 1.81 -3.09
C PRO A 135 4.69 3.08 -2.43
N TYR A 136 5.82 2.99 -1.73
CA TYR A 136 6.41 4.06 -0.95
C TYR A 136 6.63 5.35 -1.76
N PRO A 137 6.01 6.48 -1.35
CA PRO A 137 6.09 7.76 -2.06
C PRO A 137 7.29 8.61 -1.61
N GLN A 138 8.22 8.02 -0.85
CA GLN A 138 9.32 8.72 -0.19
C GLN A 138 8.81 9.87 0.70
N ASN A 139 9.04 11.12 0.31
CA ASN A 139 8.66 12.33 1.04
C ASN A 139 7.59 13.17 0.32
N GLN A 140 6.95 12.61 -0.72
CA GLN A 140 5.95 13.30 -1.54
C GLN A 140 4.52 13.00 -1.09
N PRO A 141 3.53 13.89 -1.37
CA PRO A 141 2.12 13.51 -1.24
C PRO A 141 1.82 12.26 -2.10
N PRO A 142 0.78 11.48 -1.77
CA PRO A 142 0.46 10.24 -2.48
C PRO A 142 0.03 10.45 -3.95
N THR A 143 0.01 11.69 -4.42
CA THR A 143 -0.34 12.08 -5.80
C THR A 143 0.86 12.54 -6.62
N ILE A 144 2.08 12.50 -6.08
CA ILE A 144 3.28 12.98 -6.78
C ILE A 144 4.35 11.90 -6.78
N GLU A 145 4.81 11.56 -7.98
CA GLU A 145 6.07 10.87 -8.24
C GLU A 145 6.99 11.85 -8.98
N LEU A 146 8.17 12.12 -8.41
CA LEU A 146 9.12 13.06 -9.01
C LEU A 146 9.90 12.45 -10.17
N SER A 147 10.04 11.13 -10.18
CA SER A 147 10.73 10.42 -11.26
C SER A 147 9.81 10.20 -12.45
N SER A 148 10.27 10.53 -13.65
CA SER A 148 9.57 10.19 -14.89
C SER A 148 9.80 8.74 -15.34
N ASP A 149 10.44 7.91 -14.51
CA ASP A 149 10.76 6.52 -14.87
C ASP A 149 9.47 5.71 -15.06
N PRO A 150 9.24 5.15 -16.26
CA PRO A 150 8.02 4.40 -16.56
C PRO A 150 7.98 3.05 -15.84
N ASP A 151 9.09 2.59 -15.27
CA ASP A 151 9.16 1.29 -14.61
C ASP A 151 9.00 1.35 -13.08
N TYR A 152 8.81 2.54 -12.51
CA TYR A 152 8.45 2.73 -11.10
C TYR A 152 6.94 2.60 -10.88
N VAL A 153 6.58 2.20 -9.65
CA VAL A 153 5.21 2.05 -9.15
C VAL A 153 5.14 2.56 -7.69
N ALA A 154 5.46 3.84 -7.47
CA ALA A 154 5.03 4.51 -6.24
C ALA A 154 3.50 4.70 -6.24
N PHE A 155 2.92 5.14 -5.12
CA PHE A 155 1.45 5.24 -4.97
C PHE A 155 0.68 5.87 -6.14
N PRO A 156 1.06 7.05 -6.69
CA PRO A 156 0.30 7.64 -7.80
C PRO A 156 0.36 6.81 -9.09
N GLU A 157 1.32 5.88 -9.20
CA GLU A 157 1.56 5.04 -10.36
C GLU A 157 0.92 3.64 -10.25
N ILE A 158 0.15 3.36 -9.19
CA ILE A 158 -0.59 2.07 -9.08
C ILE A 158 -1.46 1.76 -10.32
N PRO A 159 -2.15 2.72 -10.96
CA PRO A 159 -2.89 2.44 -12.21
C PRO A 159 -1.99 1.89 -13.35
N ARG A 160 -0.70 2.22 -13.35
CA ARG A 160 0.29 1.66 -14.28
C ARG A 160 0.53 0.18 -14.01
N LEU A 161 0.64 -0.21 -12.73
CA LEU A 161 0.76 -1.61 -12.34
C LEU A 161 -0.50 -2.40 -12.69
N GLU A 162 -1.70 -1.86 -12.40
CA GLU A 162 -2.98 -2.48 -12.75
C GLU A 162 -3.07 -2.77 -14.25
N SER A 163 -2.85 -1.74 -15.07
CA SER A 163 -2.90 -1.86 -16.54
C SER A 163 -1.78 -2.76 -17.09
N GLY A 164 -0.62 -2.77 -16.45
CA GLY A 164 0.46 -3.69 -16.78
C GLY A 164 0.07 -5.14 -16.53
N LEU A 165 -0.40 -5.48 -15.33
CA LEU A 165 -0.85 -6.83 -14.98
C LEU A 165 -1.98 -7.30 -15.91
N ASP A 166 -2.94 -6.43 -16.22
CA ASP A 166 -4.05 -6.73 -17.14
C ASP A 166 -3.56 -7.02 -18.58
N ARG A 167 -2.46 -6.39 -19.01
CA ARG A 167 -1.83 -6.71 -20.31
C ARG A 167 -1.08 -8.03 -20.24
N LEU A 168 -0.33 -8.28 -19.16
CA LEU A 168 0.42 -9.53 -18.96
C LEU A 168 -0.50 -10.75 -18.97
N THR A 169 -1.61 -10.70 -18.23
CA THR A 169 -2.56 -11.81 -18.17
C THR A 169 -3.24 -12.03 -19.53
N ARG A 170 -3.57 -10.95 -20.24
CA ARG A 170 -4.17 -10.99 -21.58
C ARG A 170 -3.25 -11.56 -22.65
N THR A 171 -1.95 -11.30 -22.60
CA THR A 171 -0.96 -11.88 -23.52
C THR A 171 -1.05 -13.42 -23.53
N TYR A 172 -1.40 -14.03 -22.40
CA TYR A 172 -1.59 -15.48 -22.27
C TYR A 172 -3.06 -15.91 -22.26
N GLY A 173 -3.96 -15.11 -22.85
CA GLY A 173 -5.37 -15.44 -23.02
C GLY A 173 -6.16 -15.52 -21.71
N SER A 174 -5.68 -14.89 -20.63
CA SER A 174 -6.42 -14.78 -19.37
C SER A 174 -7.08 -13.41 -19.24
N GLY A 175 -8.33 -13.39 -18.77
CA GLY A 175 -9.04 -12.16 -18.36
C GLY A 175 -8.84 -11.82 -16.88
N ALA A 176 -7.81 -12.38 -16.24
CA ALA A 176 -7.57 -12.16 -14.83
C ALA A 176 -7.21 -10.69 -14.55
N HIS A 177 -7.94 -10.11 -13.59
CA HIS A 177 -7.80 -8.75 -13.11
C HIS A 177 -7.45 -8.82 -11.63
N LEU A 178 -6.15 -9.00 -11.33
CA LEU A 178 -5.68 -9.15 -9.95
C LEU A 178 -5.99 -7.90 -9.13
N ALA A 179 -6.56 -8.08 -7.95
CA ALA A 179 -6.66 -7.00 -6.97
C ALA A 179 -5.26 -6.60 -6.53
N ILE A 180 -5.05 -5.30 -6.29
CA ILE A 180 -3.81 -4.74 -5.77
C ILE A 180 -3.89 -4.74 -4.25
N TYR A 181 -2.91 -5.37 -3.63
CA TYR A 181 -2.74 -5.34 -2.19
C TYR A 181 -1.61 -4.37 -1.89
N ASN A 182 -1.93 -3.21 -1.32
CA ASN A 182 -0.92 -2.38 -0.69
C ASN A 182 -0.67 -2.99 0.69
N ASP A 183 0.38 -3.81 0.76
CA ASP A 183 0.80 -4.60 1.92
C ASP A 183 1.97 -3.96 2.69
N GLU A 184 2.53 -2.86 2.20
CA GLU A 184 3.46 -2.03 2.98
C GLU A 184 3.39 -0.56 2.57
N TYR A 185 3.01 0.32 3.52
CA TYR A 185 2.96 1.76 3.30
C TYR A 185 3.31 2.55 4.55
N GLY A 186 3.75 3.79 4.35
CA GLY A 186 4.07 4.70 5.44
C GLY A 186 4.94 5.85 4.96
N TYR A 187 5.19 6.77 5.88
CA TYR A 187 6.06 7.92 5.66
C TYR A 187 7.13 7.94 6.73
N ILE A 188 8.40 7.84 6.32
CA ILE A 188 9.51 8.10 7.22
C ILE A 188 9.43 9.57 7.67
N THR A 189 9.58 9.83 8.99
CA THR A 189 9.36 11.16 9.56
C THR A 189 10.64 11.85 10.06
N LYS A 190 10.63 13.18 9.99
CA LYS A 190 11.59 14.07 10.66
C LYS A 190 10.89 14.98 11.67
N PRO A 191 11.21 14.90 12.98
CA PRO A 191 12.00 13.85 13.66
C PRO A 191 11.35 12.45 13.60
N PRO A 192 12.06 11.35 13.97
CA PRO A 192 13.40 11.33 14.56
C PRO A 192 14.55 11.44 13.55
N ASN A 193 14.30 11.15 12.27
CA ASN A 193 15.37 11.19 11.29
C ASN A 193 15.77 12.63 10.92
N PRO A 194 17.06 12.87 10.61
CA PRO A 194 17.50 14.10 9.95
C PRO A 194 17.19 14.06 8.45
N GLY A 195 17.62 15.07 7.69
CA GLY A 195 17.50 15.06 6.23
C GLY A 195 16.14 15.51 5.70
N ASN A 196 15.76 14.97 4.53
CA ASN A 196 14.63 15.41 3.72
C ASN A 196 13.40 14.49 3.86
N PHE A 197 12.93 14.31 5.09
CA PHE A 197 11.69 13.59 5.39
C PHE A 197 10.58 14.54 5.81
N VAL A 198 9.34 14.08 5.67
CA VAL A 198 8.16 14.87 6.05
C VAL A 198 8.03 14.99 7.57
N SER A 199 7.36 16.03 8.05
CA SER A 199 7.01 16.14 9.48
C SER A 199 6.02 15.02 9.89
N PRO A 200 5.97 14.61 11.17
CA PRO A 200 4.96 13.67 11.64
C PRO A 200 3.51 14.10 11.36
N ALA A 201 3.24 15.42 11.38
CA ALA A 201 1.91 15.96 11.05
C ALA A 201 1.59 15.82 9.55
N THR A 202 2.58 16.07 8.68
CA THR A 202 2.47 15.88 7.23
C THR A 202 2.28 14.41 6.88
N ALA A 203 3.06 13.51 7.48
CA ALA A 203 2.90 12.06 7.33
C ALA A 203 1.48 11.59 7.69
N ALA A 204 0.92 12.09 8.80
CA ALA A 204 -0.43 11.75 9.21
C ALA A 204 -1.51 12.27 8.23
N PHE A 205 -1.31 13.45 7.65
CA PHE A 205 -2.19 13.98 6.60
C PHE A 205 -2.09 13.14 5.32
N PHE A 206 -0.87 12.86 4.85
CA PHE A 206 -0.66 12.05 3.65
C PHE A 206 -1.12 10.61 3.79
N THR A 207 -1.02 10.01 4.98
CA THR A 207 -1.55 8.66 5.25
C THR A 207 -3.07 8.61 5.05
N ASN A 208 -3.81 9.57 5.61
CA ASN A 208 -5.25 9.69 5.37
C ASN A 208 -5.59 9.95 3.90
N TYR A 209 -4.78 10.76 3.24
CA TYR A 209 -4.98 11.06 1.83
C TYR A 209 -4.77 9.82 0.96
N ALA A 210 -3.71 9.05 1.21
CA ALA A 210 -3.44 7.80 0.54
C ALA A 210 -4.56 6.78 0.78
N GLU A 211 -5.02 6.63 2.03
CA GLU A 211 -6.12 5.71 2.37
C GLU A 211 -7.43 6.11 1.69
N TYR A 212 -7.74 7.41 1.61
CA TYR A 212 -8.89 7.91 0.84
C TYR A 212 -8.79 7.55 -0.65
N LEU A 213 -7.61 7.73 -1.26
CA LEU A 213 -7.39 7.38 -2.67
C LEU A 213 -7.45 5.87 -2.89
N SER A 214 -6.90 5.07 -1.98
CA SER A 214 -7.03 3.61 -1.99
C SER A 214 -8.49 3.19 -1.92
N TRP A 215 -9.27 3.78 -1.01
CA TRP A 215 -10.69 3.48 -0.86
C TRP A 215 -11.52 3.85 -2.10
N LYS A 216 -11.17 4.95 -2.80
CA LYS A 216 -11.84 5.33 -4.06
C LYS A 216 -11.45 4.46 -5.25
N ASN A 217 -10.31 3.74 -5.19
CA ASN A 217 -9.88 2.84 -6.25
C ASN A 217 -10.34 1.40 -5.98
N PRO A 218 -11.33 0.87 -6.73
CA PRO A 218 -11.87 -0.48 -6.49
C PRO A 218 -10.87 -1.61 -6.77
N ARG A 219 -9.76 -1.36 -7.46
CA ARG A 219 -8.70 -2.35 -7.65
C ARG A 219 -7.77 -2.47 -6.46
N ILE A 220 -7.75 -1.52 -5.53
CA ILE A 220 -6.94 -1.61 -4.31
C ILE A 220 -7.75 -2.28 -3.20
N ALA A 221 -7.39 -3.51 -2.85
CA ALA A 221 -8.10 -4.32 -1.84
C ALA A 221 -7.69 -3.97 -0.41
N THR A 222 -6.45 -3.53 -0.20
CA THR A 222 -5.91 -3.25 1.13
C THR A 222 -5.11 -1.96 1.17
N THR A 223 -4.99 -1.41 2.36
CA THR A 223 -3.98 -0.42 2.74
C THR A 223 -3.34 -0.90 4.04
N MET A 224 -2.01 -0.80 4.13
CA MET A 224 -1.27 -1.29 5.29
C MET A 224 -0.30 -0.23 5.79
N GLN A 225 -0.18 -0.09 7.11
CA GLN A 225 0.78 0.80 7.74
C GLN A 225 1.93 -0.03 8.30
N TYR A 226 3.15 0.32 7.89
CA TYR A 226 4.39 -0.22 8.41
C TYR A 226 5.25 0.99 8.83
N LEU A 227 5.57 1.20 10.11
CA LEU A 227 5.56 0.31 11.27
C LEU A 227 4.53 0.70 12.35
N LEU A 228 4.41 -0.12 13.41
CA LEU A 228 3.78 0.33 14.67
C LEU A 228 4.73 1.23 15.47
N TYR A 229 5.97 0.81 15.70
CA TYR A 229 6.99 1.57 16.42
C TYR A 229 8.12 1.98 15.47
N ASP A 230 8.69 3.16 15.67
CA ASP A 230 9.97 3.48 15.04
C ASP A 230 11.07 2.51 15.50
N PRO A 231 11.95 2.08 14.58
CA PRO A 231 13.08 1.23 14.91
C PRO A 231 14.15 1.98 15.74
N PRO A 232 15.10 1.26 16.36
CA PRO A 232 16.28 1.87 16.99
C PRO A 232 17.12 2.66 15.99
N VAL A 233 17.68 3.80 16.43
CA VAL A 233 18.57 4.60 15.58
C VAL A 233 19.96 3.98 15.51
N THR A 234 20.36 3.49 14.33
CA THR A 234 21.62 2.75 14.20
C THR A 234 22.71 3.46 13.38
N LYS A 235 22.37 4.41 12.49
CA LYS A 235 23.24 5.49 11.93
C LYS A 235 22.55 6.24 10.77
N GLY A 236 22.46 7.57 10.85
CA GLY A 236 22.13 8.44 9.70
C GLY A 236 20.63 8.71 9.48
N ALA A 237 19.81 7.66 9.29
CA ALA A 237 18.34 7.70 9.27
C ALA A 237 17.79 6.26 9.20
N ASP A 238 16.77 5.91 9.98
CA ASP A 238 16.17 4.56 9.95
C ASP A 238 14.82 4.58 9.24
N PHE A 239 14.16 3.42 9.11
CA PHE A 239 12.79 3.35 8.59
C PHE A 239 11.76 3.84 9.63
N ALA A 240 11.90 5.09 10.09
CA ALA A 240 11.10 5.71 11.15
C ALA A 240 9.70 6.15 10.66
N SER A 241 8.97 5.20 10.08
CA SER A 241 7.59 5.34 9.59
C SER A 241 6.54 4.94 10.62
N GLY A 242 6.95 4.60 11.85
CA GLY A 242 6.10 4.09 12.92
C GLY A 242 4.91 5.00 13.24
N LEU A 243 3.79 4.39 13.65
CA LEU A 243 2.67 5.11 14.28
C LEU A 243 3.05 5.69 15.64
N LEU A 244 3.97 5.03 16.33
CA LEU A 244 4.54 5.41 17.61
C LEU A 244 6.02 5.74 17.41
N PHE A 245 6.50 6.75 18.11
CA PHE A 245 7.94 6.90 18.31
C PHE A 245 8.50 5.68 19.05
N ARG A 246 9.81 5.46 18.98
CA ARG A 246 10.50 4.34 19.64
C ARG A 246 10.17 4.23 21.14
N ASN A 247 10.02 5.37 21.82
CA ASN A 247 9.68 5.41 23.25
C ASN A 247 8.19 5.13 23.53
N GLY A 248 7.41 4.74 22.52
CA GLY A 248 5.97 4.47 22.62
C GLY A 248 5.08 5.71 22.55
N ALA A 249 5.65 6.92 22.46
CA ALA A 249 4.84 8.13 22.35
C ALA A 249 4.09 8.15 21.00
N PRO A 250 2.77 8.39 20.98
CA PRO A 250 2.02 8.42 19.73
C PRO A 250 2.44 9.57 18.81
N LYS A 251 2.69 9.26 17.54
CA LYS A 251 2.80 10.27 16.49
C LYS A 251 1.40 10.74 16.06
N PRO A 252 1.28 11.88 15.35
CA PRO A 252 0.04 12.25 14.68
C PRO A 252 -0.53 11.14 13.77
N SER A 253 0.34 10.29 13.19
CA SER A 253 -0.06 9.15 12.35
C SER A 253 -0.83 8.09 13.14
N TYR A 254 -0.57 7.89 14.43
CA TYR A 254 -1.35 6.98 15.29
C TYR A 254 -2.84 7.34 15.30
N TYR A 255 -3.14 8.63 15.51
CA TYR A 255 -4.51 9.14 15.52
C TYR A 255 -5.15 9.09 14.13
N ALA A 256 -4.37 9.36 13.08
CA ALA A 256 -4.78 9.23 11.70
C ALA A 256 -5.12 7.79 11.32
N TYR A 257 -4.31 6.82 11.75
CA TYR A 257 -4.54 5.41 11.45
C TYR A 257 -5.76 4.87 12.21
N ARG A 258 -5.93 5.23 13.49
CA ARG A 258 -7.04 4.74 14.31
C ARG A 258 -8.40 5.28 13.85
N LEU A 259 -8.46 6.58 13.57
CA LEU A 259 -9.67 7.26 13.08
C LEU A 259 -9.33 8.12 11.84
N PRO A 260 -9.26 7.50 10.64
CA PRO A 260 -8.99 8.23 9.42
C PRO A 260 -10.03 9.33 9.17
N LEU A 261 -9.56 10.50 8.75
CA LEU A 261 -10.38 11.65 8.37
C LEU A 261 -9.71 12.36 7.20
N TYR A 262 -10.43 12.49 6.08
CA TYR A 262 -10.02 13.23 4.90
C TYR A 262 -11.17 14.07 4.34
N LEU A 263 -10.88 15.32 3.98
CA LEU A 263 -11.82 16.22 3.32
C LEU A 263 -11.16 16.65 2.00
N PRO A 264 -11.62 16.16 0.82
CA PRO A 264 -11.01 16.54 -0.46
C PRO A 264 -11.18 18.03 -0.79
N SER A 265 -12.18 18.68 -0.17
CA SER A 265 -12.29 20.14 -0.12
C SER A 265 -12.47 20.61 1.31
N THR A 266 -11.64 21.59 1.70
CA THR A 266 -11.69 22.25 3.01
C THR A 266 -12.25 23.67 2.93
N SER A 267 -12.88 24.03 1.82
CA SER A 267 -13.54 25.33 1.63
C SER A 267 -14.91 25.18 0.99
N ALA A 268 -15.90 25.92 1.51
CA ALA A 268 -17.26 25.94 0.97
C ALA A 268 -17.94 27.28 1.21
N ARG A 269 -18.98 27.59 0.42
CA ARG A 269 -19.89 28.71 0.72
C ARG A 269 -20.83 28.34 1.88
N ARG A 270 -21.34 29.32 2.61
CA ARG A 270 -22.42 29.08 3.59
C ARG A 270 -23.58 28.28 2.98
N GLY A 271 -24.00 27.23 3.68
CA GLY A 271 -25.08 26.33 3.23
C GLY A 271 -24.64 25.23 2.25
N GLN A 272 -23.45 25.32 1.66
CA GLN A 272 -22.90 24.25 0.83
C GLN A 272 -22.33 23.14 1.71
N SER A 273 -22.53 21.89 1.30
CA SER A 273 -21.92 20.72 1.94
C SER A 273 -20.57 20.38 1.33
N VAL A 274 -19.60 19.97 2.15
CA VAL A 274 -18.35 19.33 1.70
C VAL A 274 -18.38 17.84 2.00
N GLU A 275 -17.59 17.08 1.24
CA GLU A 275 -17.34 15.66 1.52
C GLU A 275 -16.48 15.51 2.78
N VAL A 276 -16.92 14.61 3.65
CA VAL A 276 -16.20 14.16 4.84
C VAL A 276 -16.11 12.64 4.74
N TRP A 277 -14.94 12.17 4.33
CA TRP A 277 -14.60 10.76 4.31
C TRP A 277 -13.83 10.42 5.58
N GLY A 278 -14.08 9.23 6.12
CA GLY A 278 -13.31 8.74 7.25
C GLY A 278 -13.59 7.29 7.58
N ALA A 279 -12.97 6.82 8.66
CA ALA A 279 -13.20 5.49 9.17
C ALA A 279 -13.14 5.45 10.70
N VAL A 280 -13.76 4.42 11.26
CA VAL A 280 -13.51 3.98 12.63
C VAL A 280 -12.90 2.58 12.52
N ARG A 281 -11.56 2.50 12.47
CA ARG A 281 -10.87 1.22 12.23
C ARG A 281 -11.25 0.13 13.24
N PRO A 282 -11.47 0.43 14.54
CA PRO A 282 -11.94 -0.57 15.49
C PRO A 282 -13.39 -1.03 15.26
N ALA A 283 -14.26 -0.19 14.69
CA ALA A 283 -15.71 -0.40 14.71
C ALA A 283 -16.17 -1.78 14.21
N PRO A 284 -15.65 -2.33 13.09
CA PRO A 284 -16.09 -3.67 12.67
C PRO A 284 -15.76 -4.78 13.68
N TYR A 285 -14.66 -4.65 14.43
CA TYR A 285 -14.27 -5.61 15.47
C TYR A 285 -15.19 -5.47 16.68
N GLU A 286 -15.43 -4.24 17.12
CA GLU A 286 -16.31 -3.93 18.26
C GLU A 286 -17.76 -4.33 17.97
N GLN A 287 -18.24 -4.12 16.75
CA GLN A 287 -19.56 -4.55 16.33
C GLN A 287 -19.69 -6.08 16.40
N ARG A 288 -18.66 -6.82 15.97
CA ARG A 288 -18.64 -8.29 16.07
C ARG A 288 -18.56 -8.78 17.51
N ALA A 289 -17.77 -8.13 18.35
CA ALA A 289 -17.58 -8.52 19.74
C ALA A 289 -18.81 -8.24 20.61
N THR A 290 -19.51 -7.12 20.36
CA THR A 290 -20.56 -6.61 21.27
C THR A 290 -21.97 -6.67 20.69
N GLY A 291 -22.12 -6.81 19.37
CA GLY A 291 -23.39 -6.66 18.68
C GLY A 291 -23.93 -5.22 18.64
N LEU A 292 -23.22 -4.26 19.25
CA LEU A 292 -23.67 -2.87 19.34
C LEU A 292 -23.38 -2.09 18.07
N ALA A 293 -24.31 -1.22 17.68
CA ALA A 293 -24.13 -0.29 16.59
C ALA A 293 -22.99 0.69 16.92
N GLN A 294 -22.05 0.83 15.98
CA GLN A 294 -20.89 1.70 16.15
C GLN A 294 -21.17 3.07 15.54
N VAL A 295 -20.88 4.14 16.28
CA VAL A 295 -21.32 5.49 15.92
C VAL A 295 -20.16 6.50 16.01
N ALA A 296 -19.81 7.09 14.87
CA ALA A 296 -18.87 8.20 14.81
C ALA A 296 -19.59 9.55 14.91
N LYS A 297 -18.98 10.51 15.60
CA LYS A 297 -19.41 11.91 15.66
C LYS A 297 -18.42 12.78 14.88
N ILE A 298 -18.91 13.49 13.88
CA ILE A 298 -18.16 14.56 13.22
C ILE A 298 -18.36 15.82 14.06
N GLN A 299 -17.27 16.35 14.60
CA GLN A 299 -17.28 17.52 15.48
C GLN A 299 -16.60 18.71 14.82
N LEU A 300 -17.13 19.91 15.05
CA LEU A 300 -16.54 21.20 14.68
C LEU A 300 -16.14 21.96 15.94
N GLN A 301 -14.91 22.48 15.96
CA GLN A 301 -14.46 23.44 16.97
C GLN A 301 -14.66 24.86 16.48
N ARG A 302 -15.41 25.66 17.26
CA ARG A 302 -15.52 27.11 17.10
C ARG A 302 -14.95 27.77 18.35
N GLY A 303 -13.86 28.52 18.23
CA GLY A 303 -13.11 28.96 19.40
C GLY A 303 -12.53 27.77 20.15
N SER A 304 -12.90 27.57 21.42
CA SER A 304 -12.40 26.47 22.27
C SER A 304 -13.32 25.24 22.31
N ALA A 305 -14.63 25.38 22.06
CA ALA A 305 -15.59 24.29 22.26
C ALA A 305 -15.79 23.42 21.01
N TRP A 306 -15.92 22.11 21.21
CA TRP A 306 -16.26 21.12 20.18
C TRP A 306 -17.74 20.79 20.21
N THR A 307 -18.42 20.93 19.06
CA THR A 307 -19.84 20.59 18.90
C THR A 307 -20.00 19.50 17.84
N THR A 308 -20.84 18.51 18.09
CA THR A 308 -21.19 17.50 17.07
C THR A 308 -22.06 18.14 16.00
N VAL A 309 -21.61 18.11 14.74
CA VAL A 309 -22.36 18.63 13.59
C VAL A 309 -23.03 17.53 12.78
N LYS A 310 -22.55 16.28 12.91
CA LYS A 310 -23.15 15.10 12.27
C LYS A 310 -22.81 13.87 13.08
N THR A 311 -23.77 12.96 13.20
CA THR A 311 -23.57 11.61 13.74
C THR A 311 -23.71 10.61 12.60
N VAL A 312 -22.82 9.62 12.53
CA VAL A 312 -22.73 8.64 11.47
C VAL A 312 -22.70 7.24 12.09
N THR A 313 -23.68 6.42 11.75
CA THR A 313 -23.64 4.98 12.08
C THR A 313 -22.70 4.28 11.11
N ILE A 314 -21.76 3.51 11.64
CA ILE A 314 -20.80 2.73 10.85
C ILE A 314 -21.48 1.41 10.47
N THR A 315 -21.87 1.30 9.21
CA THR A 315 -22.56 0.12 8.66
C THR A 315 -21.68 -0.68 7.71
N ASN A 316 -20.58 -0.10 7.24
CA ASN A 316 -19.63 -0.76 6.36
C ASN A 316 -18.75 -1.74 7.14
N GLY A 317 -18.60 -2.97 6.63
CA GLY A 317 -17.81 -4.04 7.27
C GLY A 317 -16.30 -3.77 7.40
N HIS A 318 -15.79 -2.72 6.75
CA HIS A 318 -14.40 -2.24 6.84
C HIS A 318 -14.27 -0.96 7.68
N GLY A 319 -15.36 -0.43 8.23
CA GLY A 319 -15.36 0.69 9.17
C GLY A 319 -15.37 2.08 8.53
N TYR A 320 -15.45 2.17 7.20
CA TYR A 320 -15.46 3.45 6.47
C TYR A 320 -16.84 4.12 6.41
N PHE A 321 -16.85 5.43 6.21
CA PHE A 321 -18.01 6.22 5.82
C PHE A 321 -17.62 7.35 4.87
N ASP A 322 -18.56 7.77 4.02
CA ASP A 322 -18.45 8.92 3.12
C ASP A 322 -19.76 9.70 3.18
N VAL A 323 -19.73 10.92 3.72
CA VAL A 323 -20.92 11.74 3.93
C VAL A 323 -20.69 13.18 3.50
N ARG A 324 -21.77 13.86 3.12
CA ARG A 324 -21.78 15.31 2.87
C ARG A 324 -22.21 16.06 4.14
N VAL A 325 -21.42 17.04 4.56
CA VAL A 325 -21.69 17.86 5.75
C VAL A 325 -21.67 19.34 5.40
N SER A 326 -22.73 20.07 5.72
CA SER A 326 -22.73 21.53 5.69
C SER A 326 -22.28 22.04 7.05
N PHE A 327 -21.12 22.70 7.09
CA PHE A 327 -20.57 23.24 8.32
C PHE A 327 -21.12 24.64 8.59
N PRO A 328 -21.57 24.94 9.83
CA PRO A 328 -22.20 26.22 10.14
C PRO A 328 -21.19 27.40 10.18
N ALA A 329 -19.89 27.11 10.28
CA ALA A 329 -18.82 28.11 10.32
C ALA A 329 -17.46 27.48 9.98
N SER A 330 -16.46 28.33 9.75
CA SER A 330 -15.05 27.94 9.73
C SER A 330 -14.61 27.40 11.10
N GLY A 331 -13.62 26.50 11.11
CA GLY A 331 -13.10 25.92 12.34
C GLY A 331 -12.23 24.69 12.12
N LEU A 332 -12.01 23.92 13.19
CA LEU A 332 -11.35 22.61 13.12
C LEU A 332 -12.38 21.49 13.14
N VAL A 333 -12.22 20.50 12.27
CA VAL A 333 -13.08 19.32 12.17
C VAL A 333 -12.32 18.11 12.69
N ARG A 334 -12.95 17.28 13.51
CA ARG A 334 -12.41 15.97 13.95
C ARG A 334 -13.52 14.92 14.01
N LEU A 335 -13.12 13.66 14.07
CA LEU A 335 -13.96 12.55 14.47
C LEU A 335 -13.82 12.30 15.97
N SER A 336 -14.92 11.88 16.58
CA SER A 336 -14.99 11.35 17.94
C SER A 336 -15.75 10.03 17.90
N TRP A 337 -15.19 9.02 18.54
CA TRP A 337 -15.81 7.70 18.68
C TRP A 337 -15.46 7.14 20.06
N THR A 338 -16.34 6.33 20.64
CA THR A 338 -16.17 5.80 22.00
C THR A 338 -16.17 4.29 21.94
N TYR A 339 -15.14 3.67 22.53
CA TYR A 339 -15.11 2.21 22.68
C TYR A 339 -16.34 1.74 23.47
N PRO A 340 -16.90 0.56 23.15
CA PRO A 340 -17.88 -0.07 24.00
C PRO A 340 -17.38 -0.20 25.45
N THR A 341 -18.31 -0.18 26.40
CA THR A 341 -18.01 -0.41 27.82
C THR A 341 -17.84 -1.90 28.15
N THR A 342 -18.12 -2.77 27.18
CA THR A 342 -18.13 -4.22 27.34
C THR A 342 -17.49 -4.87 26.11
N ASP A 343 -16.17 -5.05 26.12
CA ASP A 343 -15.45 -5.92 25.19
C ASP A 343 -14.34 -6.66 25.96
N PRO A 344 -14.37 -7.99 26.06
CA PRO A 344 -13.36 -8.75 26.78
C PRO A 344 -11.96 -8.73 26.13
N LEU A 345 -11.84 -8.31 24.87
CA LEU A 345 -10.58 -8.20 24.13
C LEU A 345 -9.93 -6.83 24.27
N LEU A 346 -10.65 -5.82 24.77
CA LEU A 346 -10.10 -4.50 25.01
C LEU A 346 -9.35 -4.45 26.35
N PRO A 347 -8.20 -3.76 26.40
CA PRO A 347 -7.58 -3.39 27.67
C PRO A 347 -8.57 -2.64 28.57
N ALA A 348 -8.55 -2.91 29.88
CA ALA A 348 -9.50 -2.29 30.82
C ALA A 348 -9.47 -0.75 30.79
N ASN A 349 -8.31 -0.15 30.47
CA ASN A 349 -8.16 1.30 30.31
C ASN A 349 -8.66 1.85 28.96
N ALA A 350 -9.17 1.02 28.06
CA ALA A 350 -9.77 1.41 26.78
C ALA A 350 -11.31 1.38 26.81
N LEU A 351 -11.91 0.58 27.70
CA LEU A 351 -13.37 0.44 27.80
C LEU A 351 -14.05 1.79 28.07
N GLY A 352 -15.05 2.13 27.26
CA GLY A 352 -15.79 3.39 27.38
C GLY A 352 -14.98 4.66 27.06
N VAL A 353 -13.73 4.54 26.62
CA VAL A 353 -12.88 5.70 26.33
C VAL A 353 -13.28 6.34 25.00
N THR A 354 -13.54 7.64 25.04
CA THR A 354 -13.69 8.44 23.81
C THR A 354 -12.32 8.76 23.22
N VAL A 355 -12.16 8.40 21.95
CA VAL A 355 -10.98 8.69 21.15
C VAL A 355 -11.29 9.65 20.02
N TYR A 356 -10.26 10.34 19.55
CA TYR A 356 -10.37 11.38 18.53
C TYR A 356 -9.40 11.15 17.37
N SER A 357 -9.81 11.56 16.17
CA SER A 357 -8.92 11.68 15.01
C SER A 357 -8.01 12.90 15.16
N ARG A 358 -7.06 13.03 14.23
CA ARG A 358 -6.46 14.35 13.93
C ARG A 358 -7.54 15.35 13.49
N SER A 359 -7.24 16.64 13.62
CA SER A 359 -8.13 17.71 13.16
C SER A 359 -7.76 18.26 11.79
N GLN A 360 -8.75 18.75 11.04
CA GLN A 360 -8.59 19.47 9.78
C GLN A 360 -9.27 20.83 9.81
N LYS A 361 -8.61 21.87 9.30
CA LYS A 361 -9.22 23.18 9.19
C LYS A 361 -10.20 23.20 8.02
N ILE A 362 -11.39 23.75 8.25
CA ILE A 362 -12.37 24.08 7.21
C ILE A 362 -12.63 25.59 7.18
N THR A 363 -12.85 26.14 5.99
CA THR A 363 -13.15 27.55 5.76
C THR A 363 -14.53 27.69 5.10
N ILE A 364 -15.45 28.37 5.78
CA ILE A 364 -16.77 28.71 5.24
C ILE A 364 -16.77 30.20 4.85
N ARG A 365 -17.04 30.45 3.57
CA ARG A 365 -17.08 31.79 2.96
C ARG A 365 -18.51 32.30 2.86
#